data_AF-A0A939XZV0-F1
#
_entry.id   AF-A0A939XZV0-F1
#
_cell.length_a   1.000
_cell.length_b   1.000
_cell.length_c   1.000
_cell.angle_alpha   90.00
_cell.angle_beta   90.00
_cell.angle_gamma   90.00
#
_symmetry.space_group_name_H-M   'P 1'
#
loop_
_entity.id
_entity.type
_entity.pdbx_description
1 polymer ?
#
loop_
_entity_poly.entity_id
_entity_poly.type
_entity_poly.pdbx_seq_one_letter_code
_entity_poly.pdbx_strand_id
1 'polypeptide(L)'
;MKQIMETERLILREYVPEDFDALYEILSDPETMQHYPAPFDADKVRGWIAWNLDNYGKYGFGLWAVVLKETGKFIGDCGITIQNIDGEKLPEIGYHIHKKHWRRGFAKEAARAVRDWVFRNTDYDTIYSYMKYTNVGSWRTALANGMKKVKEYPDPKNIVSCVYAISRREWEKLTEETEKRDLMEKTEPSAIMLTEPTHAWTRQIEEYRAAFPESRMQATPDPGRIPGMDLLEDFGSVDEWLDFC
;
A
#
# COMPACT_ATOMS: atom_id res chain seq x y z
N MET A 1 -17.36 21.45 0.53
CA MET A 1 -16.42 20.32 0.56
C MET A 1 -15.32 20.57 -0.46
N LYS A 2 -14.05 20.61 -0.04
CA LYS A 2 -12.92 20.83 -0.94
C LYS A 2 -12.27 19.48 -1.29
N GLN A 3 -12.37 19.09 -2.55
CA GLN A 3 -11.70 17.91 -3.09
C GLN A 3 -10.21 18.23 -3.31
N ILE A 4 -9.33 17.31 -2.91
CA ILE A 4 -7.87 17.48 -2.99
C ILE A 4 -7.29 16.69 -4.15
N MET A 5 -7.72 15.44 -4.29
CA MET A 5 -7.29 14.56 -5.38
C MET A 5 -8.32 13.47 -5.64
N GLU A 6 -8.23 12.85 -6.81
CA GLU A 6 -8.93 11.63 -7.13
C GLU A 6 -7.96 10.57 -7.65
N THR A 7 -8.35 9.32 -7.47
CA THR A 7 -7.69 8.15 -8.04
C THR A 7 -8.68 7.42 -8.94
N GLU A 8 -8.35 6.23 -9.42
CA GLU A 8 -9.30 5.42 -10.18
C GLU A 8 -10.61 5.17 -9.41
N ARG A 9 -10.52 4.82 -8.12
CA ARG A 9 -11.67 4.38 -7.31
C ARG A 9 -12.04 5.32 -6.17
N LEU A 10 -11.16 6.26 -5.79
CA LEU A 10 -11.31 7.05 -4.58
C LEU A 10 -11.33 8.56 -4.88
N ILE A 11 -12.03 9.29 -4.01
CA ILE A 11 -11.93 10.73 -3.87
C ILE A 11 -11.34 11.01 -2.49
N LEU A 12 -10.31 11.86 -2.43
CA LEU A 12 -9.80 12.39 -1.17
C LEU A 12 -10.21 13.85 -1.05
N ARG A 13 -10.89 14.20 0.05
CA ARG A 13 -11.39 15.54 0.32
C ARG A 13 -11.18 15.95 1.76
N GLU A 14 -11.15 17.25 2.02
CA GLU A 14 -11.17 17.78 3.39
C GLU A 14 -12.38 17.24 4.16
N TYR A 15 -12.16 16.97 5.44
CA TYR A 15 -13.21 16.64 6.39
C TYR A 15 -14.28 17.73 6.44
N VAL A 16 -15.50 17.31 6.74
CA VAL A 16 -16.58 18.19 7.18
C VAL A 16 -17.18 17.66 8.49
N PRO A 17 -17.84 18.49 9.31
CA PRO A 17 -18.44 18.04 10.56
C PRO A 17 -19.41 16.86 10.40
N GLU A 18 -20.07 16.76 9.24
CA GLU A 18 -21.01 15.70 8.89
C GLU A 18 -20.35 14.32 8.69
N ASP A 19 -19.02 14.26 8.57
CA ASP A 19 -18.27 12.99 8.48
C ASP A 19 -18.22 12.24 9.84
N PHE A 20 -18.68 12.87 10.93
CA PHE A 20 -18.59 12.33 12.28
C PHE A 20 -19.11 10.89 12.39
N ASP A 21 -20.32 10.61 11.93
CA ASP A 21 -20.93 9.28 12.11
C ASP A 21 -20.14 8.18 11.39
N ALA A 22 -19.71 8.46 10.16
CA ALA A 22 -18.92 7.51 9.36
C ALA A 22 -17.52 7.31 9.93
N LEU A 23 -16.86 8.38 10.38
CA LEU A 23 -15.54 8.28 11.02
C LEU A 23 -15.64 7.59 12.38
N TYR A 24 -16.71 7.83 13.14
CA TYR A 24 -16.94 7.18 14.43
C TYR A 24 -17.12 5.67 14.27
N GLU A 25 -17.84 5.19 13.26
CA GLU A 25 -17.94 3.75 12.95
C GLU A 25 -16.56 3.09 12.76
N ILE A 26 -15.59 3.84 12.23
CA ILE A 26 -14.24 3.36 11.93
C ILE A 26 -13.33 3.43 13.15
N LEU A 27 -13.22 4.62 13.76
CA LEU A 27 -12.28 4.87 14.85
C LEU A 27 -12.78 4.33 16.20
N SER A 28 -14.05 3.97 16.34
CA SER A 28 -14.55 3.26 17.53
C SER A 28 -14.51 1.73 17.39
N ASP A 29 -14.23 1.20 16.20
CA ASP A 29 -14.17 -0.25 15.97
C ASP A 29 -12.88 -0.86 16.56
N PRO A 30 -12.98 -1.82 17.51
CA PRO A 30 -11.81 -2.41 18.17
C PRO A 30 -10.84 -3.12 17.23
N GLU A 31 -11.34 -3.67 16.12
CA GLU A 31 -10.53 -4.38 15.16
C GLU A 31 -9.74 -3.41 14.28
N THR A 32 -10.36 -2.33 13.82
CA THR A 32 -9.69 -1.26 13.08
C THR A 32 -8.63 -0.56 13.94
N MET A 33 -8.92 -0.38 15.23
CA MET A 33 -8.05 0.29 16.19
C MET A 33 -7.17 -0.65 17.02
N GLN A 34 -7.03 -1.92 16.64
CA GLN A 34 -6.29 -2.94 17.42
C GLN A 34 -4.81 -2.59 17.68
N HIS A 35 -4.23 -1.70 16.86
CA HIS A 35 -2.86 -1.22 16.99
C HIS A 35 -2.75 0.13 17.70
N TYR A 36 -3.88 0.72 18.12
CA TYR A 36 -3.94 1.89 18.97
C TYR A 36 -4.14 1.49 20.43
N PRO A 37 -3.82 2.38 21.40
CA PRO A 37 -3.99 2.08 22.82
C PRO A 37 -5.43 1.72 23.21
N ALA A 38 -6.41 2.33 22.54
CA ALA A 38 -7.83 2.02 22.67
C ALA A 38 -8.60 2.57 21.46
N PRO A 39 -9.78 2.01 21.14
CA PRO A 39 -10.73 2.63 20.23
C PRO A 39 -11.16 4.01 20.73
N PHE A 40 -11.55 4.87 19.80
CA PHE A 40 -11.93 6.24 20.11
C PHE A 40 -13.38 6.32 20.57
N ASP A 41 -13.62 7.18 21.56
CA ASP A 41 -14.94 7.64 21.93
C ASP A 41 -15.38 8.81 21.03
N ALA A 42 -16.62 9.27 21.21
CA ALA A 42 -17.19 10.33 20.39
C ALA A 42 -16.38 11.63 20.48
N ASP A 43 -15.88 11.99 21.68
CA ASP A 43 -15.14 13.23 21.89
C ASP A 43 -13.78 13.19 21.19
N LYS A 44 -13.09 12.04 21.23
CA LYS A 44 -11.84 11.83 20.47
C LYS A 44 -12.07 11.93 18.97
N VAL A 45 -13.17 11.39 18.45
CA VAL A 45 -13.48 11.49 17.00
C VAL A 45 -13.80 12.94 16.60
N ARG A 46 -14.58 13.68 17.40
CA ARG A 46 -14.78 15.12 17.17
C ARG A 46 -13.47 15.90 17.22
N GLY A 47 -12.62 15.57 18.19
CA GLY A 47 -11.27 16.11 18.31
C GLY A 47 -10.39 15.80 17.09
N TRP A 48 -10.49 14.60 16.53
CA TRP A 48 -9.76 14.19 15.33
C TRP A 48 -10.15 15.01 14.10
N ILE A 49 -11.46 15.23 13.89
CA ILE A 49 -11.97 16.08 12.81
C ILE A 49 -11.48 17.52 13.01
N ALA A 50 -11.67 18.09 14.21
CA ALA A 50 -11.25 19.45 14.52
C ALA A 50 -9.74 19.66 14.33
N TRP A 51 -8.94 18.68 14.76
CA TRP A 51 -7.48 18.70 14.59
C TRP A 51 -7.06 18.69 13.12
N ASN A 52 -7.72 17.90 12.27
CA ASN A 52 -7.43 17.90 10.84
C ASN A 52 -7.89 19.20 10.16
N LEU A 53 -9.03 19.77 10.56
CA LEU A 53 -9.48 21.08 10.07
C LEU A 53 -8.47 22.20 10.42
N ASP A 54 -7.90 22.18 11.62
CA ASP A 54 -6.82 23.09 12.03
C ASP A 54 -5.54 22.84 11.20
N ASN A 55 -5.15 21.58 11.01
CA ASN A 55 -3.99 21.22 10.19
C ASN A 55 -4.11 21.73 8.74
N TYR A 56 -5.30 21.67 8.13
CA TYR A 56 -5.50 22.23 6.79
C TYR A 56 -5.20 23.73 6.75
N GLY A 57 -5.62 24.49 7.77
CA GLY A 57 -5.33 25.92 7.85
C GLY A 57 -3.87 26.22 8.16
N LYS A 58 -3.23 25.39 8.99
CA LYS A 58 -1.86 25.62 9.48
C LYS A 58 -0.77 25.15 8.53
N TYR A 59 -0.94 23.98 7.93
CA TYR A 59 0.06 23.31 7.11
C TYR A 59 -0.34 23.20 5.63
N GLY A 60 -1.62 23.47 5.30
CA GLY A 60 -2.16 23.26 3.95
C GLY A 60 -2.53 21.80 3.66
N PHE A 61 -2.34 20.89 4.63
CA PHE A 61 -2.65 19.47 4.52
C PHE A 61 -3.01 18.87 5.88
N GLY A 62 -3.59 17.67 5.84
CA GLY A 62 -4.00 16.87 7.00
C GLY A 62 -4.38 15.47 6.51
N LEU A 63 -5.02 14.66 7.37
CA LEU A 63 -5.72 13.47 6.91
C LEU A 63 -6.98 13.90 6.18
N TRP A 64 -7.19 13.39 4.98
CA TRP A 64 -8.38 13.65 4.18
C TRP A 64 -9.35 12.47 4.25
N ALA A 65 -10.64 12.77 4.18
CA ALA A 65 -11.68 11.78 4.03
C ALA A 65 -11.48 11.01 2.72
N VAL A 66 -11.45 9.68 2.80
CA VAL A 66 -11.38 8.77 1.66
C VAL A 66 -12.80 8.31 1.33
N VAL A 67 -13.29 8.69 0.16
CA VAL A 67 -14.64 8.39 -0.32
C VAL A 67 -14.55 7.44 -1.51
N LEU A 68 -15.30 6.34 -1.47
CA LEU A 68 -15.40 5.38 -2.56
C LEU A 68 -16.31 5.93 -3.67
N LYS A 69 -15.75 6.20 -4.85
CA LYS A 69 -16.46 6.84 -5.98
C LYS A 69 -17.75 6.13 -6.36
N GLU A 70 -17.71 4.81 -6.45
CA GLU A 70 -18.85 3.97 -6.86
C GLU A 70 -20.10 4.19 -6.00
N THR A 71 -19.92 4.46 -4.71
CA THR A 71 -21.03 4.50 -3.74
C THR A 71 -21.21 5.86 -3.07
N GLY A 72 -20.25 6.78 -3.23
CA GLY A 72 -20.18 8.03 -2.48
C GLY A 72 -19.95 7.86 -0.98
N LYS A 73 -19.65 6.64 -0.50
CA LYS A 73 -19.48 6.36 0.94
C LYS A 73 -18.09 6.75 1.42
N PHE A 74 -18.05 7.36 2.60
CA PHE A 74 -16.83 7.51 3.39
C PHE A 74 -16.35 6.13 3.85
N ILE A 75 -15.11 5.76 3.54
CA ILE A 75 -14.54 4.45 3.87
C ILE A 75 -13.31 4.54 4.78
N GLY A 76 -12.86 5.74 5.12
CA GLY A 76 -11.65 5.93 5.90
C GLY A 76 -11.03 7.30 5.74
N ASP A 77 -9.80 7.44 6.22
CA ASP A 77 -8.97 8.61 5.97
C ASP A 77 -7.57 8.24 5.51
N CYS A 78 -6.93 9.17 4.81
CA CYS A 78 -5.54 9.08 4.40
C CYS A 78 -5.01 10.49 4.10
N GLY A 79 -3.79 10.78 4.50
CA GLY A 79 -3.17 12.08 4.25
C GLY A 79 -1.86 12.23 5.01
N ILE A 80 -1.41 13.48 5.16
CA ILE A 80 -0.17 13.80 5.87
C ILE A 80 -0.45 14.51 7.17
N THR A 81 0.33 14.18 8.20
CA THR A 81 0.33 14.90 9.47
C THR A 81 1.76 15.14 9.95
N ILE A 82 2.01 16.19 10.74
CA ILE A 82 3.32 16.40 11.35
C ILE A 82 3.35 15.65 12.68
N GLN A 83 4.11 14.56 12.73
CA GLN A 83 4.20 13.68 13.90
C GLN A 83 5.57 13.77 14.56
N ASN A 84 5.61 13.48 15.85
CA ASN A 84 6.88 13.27 16.57
C ASN A 84 7.31 11.81 16.39
N ILE A 85 8.34 11.59 15.58
CA ILE A 85 8.93 10.27 15.32
C ILE A 85 10.31 10.25 15.96
N ASP A 86 10.41 9.59 17.12
CA ASP A 86 11.64 9.47 17.91
C ASP A 86 12.35 10.81 18.19
N GLY A 87 11.58 11.81 18.62
CA GLY A 87 12.08 13.14 19.01
C GLY A 87 12.05 14.18 17.88
N GLU A 88 11.81 13.78 16.63
CA GLU A 88 11.84 14.66 15.46
C GLU A 88 10.44 14.91 14.91
N LYS A 89 10.15 16.15 14.54
CA LYS A 89 8.88 16.51 13.87
C LYS A 89 9.00 16.25 12.37
N LEU A 90 8.37 15.19 11.89
CA LEU A 90 8.48 14.72 10.52
C LEU A 90 7.10 14.61 9.83
N PRO A 91 7.02 14.83 8.51
CA PRO A 91 5.80 14.64 7.73
C PRO A 91 5.51 13.14 7.60
N GLU A 92 4.39 12.72 8.16
CA GLU A 92 3.98 11.33 8.28
C GLU A 92 2.74 11.06 7.43
N ILE A 93 2.74 9.99 6.65
CA ILE A 93 1.57 9.48 5.94
C ILE A 93 0.82 8.47 6.79
N GLY A 94 -0.40 8.86 7.17
CA GLY A 94 -1.32 8.03 7.92
C GLY A 94 -2.50 7.57 7.07
N TYR A 95 -3.10 6.44 7.45
CA TYR A 95 -4.33 5.94 6.85
C TYR A 95 -5.13 5.06 7.81
N HIS A 96 -6.45 5.23 7.82
CA HIS A 96 -7.39 4.37 8.53
C HIS A 96 -8.51 4.00 7.57
N ILE A 97 -8.54 2.75 7.10
CA ILE A 97 -9.63 2.25 6.26
C ILE A 97 -10.53 1.38 7.13
N HIS A 98 -11.85 1.52 6.98
CA HIS A 98 -12.80 0.65 7.66
C HIS A 98 -12.53 -0.81 7.28
N LYS A 99 -12.53 -1.72 8.27
CA LYS A 99 -12.35 -3.17 8.05
C LYS A 99 -13.15 -3.83 6.93
N LYS A 100 -14.38 -3.36 6.65
CA LYS A 100 -15.23 -3.87 5.54
C LYS A 100 -14.60 -3.64 4.16
N HIS A 101 -13.60 -2.77 4.08
CA HIS A 101 -12.92 -2.34 2.87
C HIS A 101 -11.44 -2.76 2.85
N TRP A 102 -10.97 -3.56 3.81
CA TRP A 102 -9.61 -4.11 3.80
C TRP A 102 -9.40 -5.12 2.69
N ARG A 103 -8.12 -5.38 2.36
CA ARG A 103 -7.69 -6.35 1.33
C ARG A 103 -8.25 -6.09 -0.08
N ARG A 104 -8.69 -4.86 -0.35
CA ARG A 104 -9.16 -4.39 -1.67
C ARG A 104 -8.22 -3.37 -2.32
N GLY A 105 -7.07 -3.13 -1.68
CA GLY A 105 -6.04 -2.19 -2.15
C GLY A 105 -6.34 -0.71 -1.91
N PHE A 106 -7.42 -0.33 -1.23
CA PHE A 106 -7.78 1.08 -1.06
C PHE A 106 -6.78 1.89 -0.23
N ALA A 107 -6.24 1.31 0.86
CA ALA A 107 -5.19 1.99 1.64
C ALA A 107 -3.94 2.26 0.78
N LYS A 108 -3.51 1.26 0.00
CA LYS A 108 -2.39 1.36 -0.95
C LYS A 108 -2.64 2.42 -2.02
N GLU A 109 -3.83 2.45 -2.60
CA GLU A 109 -4.23 3.43 -3.61
C GLU A 109 -4.25 4.86 -3.05
N ALA A 110 -4.89 5.07 -1.90
CA ALA A 110 -4.93 6.35 -1.23
C ALA A 110 -3.52 6.82 -0.83
N ALA A 111 -2.71 5.95 -0.22
CA ALA A 111 -1.37 6.28 0.23
C ALA A 111 -0.42 6.66 -0.93
N ARG A 112 -0.56 6.00 -2.09
CA ARG A 112 0.18 6.37 -3.32
C ARG A 112 -0.23 7.74 -3.84
N ALA A 113 -1.53 8.00 -3.91
CA ALA A 113 -2.03 9.30 -4.35
C ALA A 113 -1.56 10.43 -3.42
N VAL A 114 -1.61 10.20 -2.09
CA VAL A 114 -1.12 11.15 -1.10
C VAL A 114 0.38 11.37 -1.23
N ARG A 115 1.20 10.30 -1.33
CA ARG A 115 2.65 10.44 -1.56
C ARG A 115 2.96 11.31 -2.77
N ASP A 116 2.34 10.99 -3.90
CA ASP A 116 2.54 11.73 -5.14
C ASP A 116 2.12 13.19 -4.99
N TRP A 117 0.99 13.43 -4.33
CA TRP A 117 0.52 14.78 -4.03
C TRP A 117 1.54 15.56 -3.20
N VAL A 118 2.14 14.95 -2.17
CA VAL A 118 3.12 15.62 -1.32
C VAL A 118 4.34 16.07 -2.12
N PHE A 119 4.92 15.18 -2.92
CA PHE A 119 6.08 15.54 -3.71
C PHE A 119 5.74 16.56 -4.82
N ARG A 120 4.52 16.56 -5.35
CA ARG A 120 4.10 17.55 -6.36
C ARG A 120 3.73 18.92 -5.78
N ASN A 121 3.29 18.99 -4.52
CA ASN A 121 2.67 20.20 -3.96
C ASN A 121 3.40 20.77 -2.73
N THR A 122 4.47 20.13 -2.27
CA THR A 122 5.24 20.58 -1.11
C THR A 122 6.74 20.45 -1.37
N ASP A 123 7.53 21.14 -0.55
CA ASP A 123 9.00 21.10 -0.61
C ASP A 123 9.60 19.99 0.28
N TYR A 124 8.78 19.10 0.85
CA TYR A 124 9.31 18.00 1.64
C TYR A 124 10.15 17.06 0.76
N ASP A 125 11.39 16.82 1.19
CA ASP A 125 12.30 15.94 0.47
C ASP A 125 12.12 14.47 0.86
N THR A 126 11.54 14.20 2.03
CA THR A 126 11.25 12.85 2.51
C THR A 126 9.92 12.84 3.25
N ILE A 127 9.14 11.79 3.03
CA ILE A 127 7.94 11.49 3.83
C ILE A 127 8.13 10.18 4.57
N TYR A 128 7.48 10.08 5.72
CA TYR A 128 7.64 8.97 6.66
C TYR A 128 6.32 8.26 6.92
N SER A 129 6.38 7.04 7.42
CA SER A 129 5.26 6.36 8.07
C SER A 129 5.84 5.58 9.24
N TYR A 130 5.23 5.63 10.41
CA TYR A 130 5.68 4.83 11.56
C TYR A 130 4.52 4.03 12.15
N MET A 131 4.82 2.83 12.63
CA MET A 131 3.81 1.90 13.12
C MET A 131 4.43 0.90 14.08
N LYS A 132 3.61 0.28 14.92
CA LYS A 132 4.01 -0.90 15.69
C LYS A 132 4.51 -1.99 14.75
N TYR A 133 5.60 -2.66 15.10
CA TYR A 133 6.21 -3.70 14.25
C TYR A 133 5.26 -4.87 13.88
N THR A 134 4.25 -5.12 14.72
CA THR A 134 3.22 -6.16 14.50
C THR A 134 2.08 -5.73 13.57
N ASN A 135 2.00 -4.47 13.17
CA ASN A 135 0.97 -3.98 12.25
C ASN A 135 1.33 -4.30 10.80
N VAL A 136 1.09 -5.56 10.41
CA VAL A 136 1.42 -6.10 9.08
C VAL A 136 0.73 -5.36 7.94
N GLY A 137 -0.55 -5.03 8.10
CA GLY A 137 -1.30 -4.29 7.09
C GLY A 137 -0.70 -2.91 6.81
N SER A 138 -0.26 -2.22 7.86
CA SER A 138 0.35 -0.90 7.70
C SER A 138 1.71 -0.97 7.05
N TRP A 139 2.66 -1.77 7.55
CA TRP A 139 3.99 -1.76 6.96
C TRP A 139 4.01 -2.32 5.53
N ARG A 140 3.11 -3.24 5.17
CA ARG A 140 2.95 -3.67 3.77
C ARG A 140 2.44 -2.55 2.87
N THR A 141 1.53 -1.71 3.37
CA THR A 141 1.05 -0.53 2.64
C THR A 141 2.19 0.48 2.44
N ALA A 142 3.04 0.69 3.44
CA ALA A 142 4.23 1.53 3.32
C ALA A 142 5.20 1.00 2.24
N LEU A 143 5.52 -0.30 2.26
CA LEU A 143 6.36 -0.93 1.23
C LEU A 143 5.75 -0.81 -0.17
N ALA A 144 4.45 -1.07 -0.30
CA ALA A 144 3.75 -0.96 -1.58
C ALA A 144 3.67 0.49 -2.09
N ASN A 145 3.87 1.47 -1.22
CA ASN A 145 4.01 2.88 -1.56
C ASN A 145 5.47 3.28 -1.92
N GLY A 146 6.37 2.31 -2.07
CA GLY A 146 7.78 2.53 -2.40
C GLY A 146 8.62 2.98 -1.22
N MET A 147 8.07 2.95 0.01
CA MET A 147 8.84 3.24 1.21
C MET A 147 9.72 2.06 1.59
N LYS A 148 10.80 2.34 2.30
CA LYS A 148 11.68 1.34 2.90
C LYS A 148 11.79 1.58 4.39
N LYS A 149 12.01 0.51 5.16
CA LYS A 149 12.29 0.65 6.60
C LYS A 149 13.62 1.38 6.77
N VAL A 150 13.62 2.48 7.52
CA VAL A 150 14.80 3.33 7.75
C VAL A 150 15.24 3.33 9.21
N LYS A 151 14.32 3.01 10.15
CA LYS A 151 14.59 3.07 11.59
C LYS A 151 13.68 2.12 12.36
N GLU A 152 14.13 1.70 13.53
CA GLU A 152 13.32 1.11 14.58
C GLU A 152 13.76 1.68 15.93
N TYR A 153 12.81 1.85 16.84
CA TYR A 153 13.12 2.36 18.18
C TYR A 153 12.17 1.77 19.23
N PRO A 154 12.63 1.63 20.50
CA PRO A 154 11.78 1.24 21.60
C PRO A 154 10.66 2.26 21.81
N ASP A 155 9.42 1.77 21.87
CA ASP A 155 8.25 2.60 22.10
C ASP A 155 7.52 2.06 23.35
N PRO A 156 7.46 2.80 24.46
CA PRO A 156 6.80 2.32 25.67
C PRO A 156 5.35 1.87 25.48
N LYS A 157 4.65 2.38 24.44
CA LYS A 157 3.28 1.99 24.09
C LYS A 157 3.23 0.78 23.17
N ASN A 158 4.21 0.64 22.27
CA ASN A 158 4.18 -0.33 21.17
C ASN A 158 5.25 -1.44 21.28
N ILE A 159 6.06 -1.43 22.34
CA ILE A 159 7.30 -2.20 22.52
C ILE A 159 8.37 -1.76 21.50
N VAL A 160 8.08 -1.91 20.20
CA VAL A 160 8.93 -1.46 19.10
C VAL A 160 8.07 -0.79 18.03
N SER A 161 8.51 0.40 17.62
CA SER A 161 7.97 1.11 16.46
C SER A 161 8.97 1.08 15.32
N CYS A 162 8.49 0.74 14.12
CA CYS A 162 9.26 0.75 12.89
C CYS A 162 8.91 2.02 12.10
N VAL A 163 9.92 2.65 11.50
CA VAL A 163 9.77 3.82 10.63
C VAL A 163 10.15 3.43 9.21
N TYR A 164 9.27 3.80 8.29
CA TYR A 164 9.44 3.65 6.85
C TYR A 164 9.52 5.04 6.24
N ALA A 165 10.29 5.21 5.18
CA ALA A 165 10.39 6.48 4.48
C ALA A 165 10.62 6.29 2.98
N ILE A 166 10.28 7.31 2.21
CA ILE A 166 10.67 7.46 0.81
C ILE A 166 11.10 8.91 0.58
N SER A 167 12.22 9.08 -0.12
CA SER A 167 12.70 10.39 -0.54
C SER A 167 12.11 10.80 -1.90
N ARG A 168 12.09 12.10 -2.19
CA ARG A 168 11.68 12.67 -3.47
C ARG A 168 12.44 12.02 -4.63
N ARG A 169 13.76 11.89 -4.49
CA ARG A 169 14.62 11.24 -5.49
C ARG A 169 14.23 9.79 -5.76
N GLU A 170 13.83 9.04 -4.74
CA GLU A 170 13.35 7.66 -4.91
C GLU A 170 12.00 7.62 -5.60
N TRP A 171 11.10 8.53 -5.22
CA TRP A 171 9.80 8.69 -5.87
C TRP A 171 9.92 9.09 -7.35
N GLU A 172 10.81 10.00 -7.70
CA GLU A 172 11.08 10.41 -9.09
C GLU A 172 11.52 9.20 -9.93
N LYS A 173 12.45 8.39 -9.43
CA LYS A 173 12.90 7.16 -10.09
C LYS A 173 11.76 6.16 -10.30
N LEU A 174 10.94 5.93 -9.28
CA LEU A 174 9.78 5.03 -9.40
C LEU A 174 8.78 5.53 -10.45
N THR A 175 8.60 6.84 -10.54
CA THR A 175 7.70 7.46 -11.53
C THR A 175 8.26 7.28 -12.94
N GLU A 176 9.54 7.57 -13.16
CA GLU A 176 10.21 7.36 -14.45
C GLU A 176 10.17 5.89 -14.90
N GLU A 177 10.39 4.94 -13.99
CA GLU A 177 10.33 3.50 -14.28
C GLU A 177 8.91 3.06 -14.66
N THR A 178 7.90 3.59 -13.98
CA THR A 178 6.49 3.33 -14.29
C THR A 178 6.11 3.87 -15.66
N GLU A 179 6.48 5.12 -15.95
CA GLU A 179 6.23 5.75 -17.25
C GLU A 179 6.91 5.01 -18.41
N LYS A 180 8.15 4.53 -18.20
CA LYS A 180 8.88 3.72 -19.20
C LYS A 180 8.17 2.39 -19.46
N ARG A 181 7.72 1.69 -18.41
CA ARG A 181 6.98 0.43 -18.55
C ARG A 181 5.67 0.64 -19.30
N ASP A 182 4.88 1.63 -18.89
CA ASP A 182 3.59 1.94 -19.51
C ASP A 182 3.75 2.38 -20.97
N LEU A 183 4.87 3.03 -21.32
CA LEU A 183 5.22 3.35 -22.70
C LEU A 183 5.58 2.09 -23.49
N MET A 184 6.41 1.20 -22.94
CA MET A 184 6.79 -0.07 -23.58
C MET A 184 5.55 -0.93 -23.88
N GLU A 185 4.64 -1.11 -22.92
CA GLU A 185 3.39 -1.86 -23.09
C GLU A 185 2.46 -1.28 -24.17
N LYS A 186 2.49 0.04 -24.38
CA LYS A 186 1.72 0.71 -25.45
C LYS A 186 2.39 0.64 -26.82
N THR A 187 3.72 0.49 -26.87
CA THR A 187 4.50 0.49 -28.11
C THR A 187 4.78 -0.88 -28.69
N GLU A 188 4.60 -1.96 -27.92
CA GLU A 188 4.58 -3.33 -28.46
C GLU A 188 3.13 -3.71 -28.80
N PRO A 189 2.73 -3.77 -30.08
CA PRO A 189 1.51 -4.48 -30.43
C PRO A 189 1.67 -5.90 -29.94
N SER A 190 0.65 -6.47 -29.30
CA SER A 190 0.56 -7.88 -28.97
C SER A 190 0.94 -8.73 -30.19
N ALA A 191 2.21 -9.11 -30.32
CA ALA A 191 2.67 -10.02 -31.35
C ALA A 191 2.35 -11.45 -30.92
N ILE A 192 1.06 -11.71 -30.73
CA ILE A 192 0.50 -13.03 -31.00
C ILE A 192 0.17 -13.03 -32.50
N MET A 193 1.20 -12.98 -33.35
CA MET A 193 1.07 -13.60 -34.66
C MET A 193 1.36 -15.08 -34.46
N LEU A 194 0.33 -15.88 -34.69
CA LEU A 194 0.47 -17.30 -35.01
C LEU A 194 1.38 -17.42 -36.25
N THR A 195 2.69 -17.44 -36.06
CA THR A 195 3.59 -17.97 -37.08
C THR A 195 3.73 -19.46 -36.80
N GLU A 196 3.30 -20.25 -37.78
CA GLU A 196 3.26 -21.71 -37.73
C GLU A 196 4.54 -22.33 -37.14
N PRO A 197 4.43 -23.47 -36.42
CA PRO A 197 5.59 -24.08 -35.81
C PRO A 197 6.55 -24.57 -36.91
N THR A 198 7.71 -23.93 -37.01
CA THR A 198 8.83 -24.46 -37.79
C THR A 198 9.19 -25.85 -37.26
N HIS A 199 9.37 -26.81 -38.18
CA HIS A 199 9.63 -28.24 -37.98
C HIS A 199 10.76 -28.63 -36.99
N ALA A 200 11.50 -27.67 -36.44
CA ALA A 200 12.57 -27.90 -35.47
C ALA A 200 12.06 -28.20 -34.05
N TRP A 201 10.94 -27.60 -33.62
CA TRP A 201 10.42 -27.78 -32.26
C TRP A 201 9.70 -29.11 -32.05
N THR A 202 9.03 -29.64 -33.09
CA THR A 202 8.31 -30.91 -33.02
C THR A 202 9.26 -32.09 -32.81
N ARG A 203 10.44 -32.09 -33.45
CA ARG A 203 11.48 -33.12 -33.21
C ARG A 203 12.00 -33.11 -31.79
N GLN A 204 12.22 -31.92 -31.22
CA GLN A 204 12.81 -31.80 -29.90
C GLN A 204 11.85 -32.28 -28.80
N ILE A 205 10.54 -32.11 -28.99
CA ILE A 205 9.50 -32.64 -28.10
C ILE A 205 9.36 -34.16 -28.23
N GLU A 206 9.45 -34.72 -29.44
CA GLU A 206 9.42 -36.17 -29.65
C GLU A 206 10.68 -36.86 -29.10
N GLU A 207 11.86 -36.27 -29.25
CA GLU A 207 13.11 -36.74 -28.63
C GLU A 207 13.03 -36.69 -27.10
N TYR A 208 12.42 -35.64 -26.53
CA TYR A 208 12.21 -35.53 -25.08
C TYR A 208 11.24 -36.59 -24.55
N ARG A 209 10.16 -36.89 -25.28
CA ARG A 209 9.20 -37.95 -24.92
C ARG A 209 9.80 -39.36 -25.06
N ALA A 210 10.70 -39.57 -26.02
CA ALA A 210 11.41 -40.83 -26.17
C ALA A 210 12.46 -41.05 -25.07
N ALA A 211 13.07 -39.98 -24.55
CA ALA A 211 14.07 -40.05 -23.49
C ALA A 211 13.49 -40.25 -22.08
N PHE A 212 12.20 -39.98 -21.87
CA PHE A 212 11.53 -40.08 -20.58
C PHE A 212 10.19 -40.84 -20.66
N PRO A 213 10.19 -42.19 -20.65
CA PRO A 213 8.98 -42.98 -20.52
C PRO A 213 8.31 -42.74 -19.16
N GLU A 214 6.97 -42.72 -19.13
CA GLU A 214 6.11 -42.35 -17.99
C GLU A 214 6.28 -43.19 -16.70
N SER A 215 7.24 -44.12 -16.62
CA SER A 215 7.43 -45.00 -15.46
C SER A 215 8.32 -44.43 -14.34
N ARG A 216 8.67 -43.14 -14.37
CA ARG A 216 9.48 -42.50 -13.32
C ARG A 216 8.87 -41.19 -12.80
N MET A 217 7.60 -41.24 -12.45
CA MET A 217 6.91 -40.15 -11.75
C MET A 217 6.96 -40.34 -10.22
N GLN A 218 8.17 -40.36 -9.66
CA GLN A 218 8.43 -40.12 -8.23
C GLN A 218 9.78 -39.42 -8.09
N ALA A 219 9.80 -38.13 -8.36
CA ALA A 219 10.73 -37.11 -7.85
C ALA A 219 10.59 -35.87 -8.73
N THR A 220 9.94 -34.83 -8.22
CA THR A 220 10.02 -33.50 -8.82
C THR A 220 11.42 -32.92 -8.57
N PRO A 221 12.17 -32.45 -9.58
CA PRO A 221 13.30 -31.58 -9.36
C PRO A 221 12.77 -30.16 -9.11
N ASP A 222 13.18 -29.58 -7.98
CA ASP A 222 12.99 -28.17 -7.62
C ASP A 222 14.03 -27.31 -8.36
N PRO A 223 13.64 -26.42 -9.28
CA PRO A 223 14.52 -25.45 -9.89
C PRO A 223 14.13 -24.04 -9.40
N GLY A 224 14.31 -23.76 -8.10
CA GLY A 224 13.97 -22.44 -7.57
C GLY A 224 14.66 -21.98 -6.29
N ARG A 225 15.66 -22.71 -5.77
CA ARG A 225 16.28 -22.36 -4.48
C ARG A 225 17.16 -21.10 -4.55
N ILE A 226 16.55 -19.94 -4.35
CA ILE A 226 17.23 -18.67 -4.06
C ILE A 226 17.60 -18.67 -2.56
N PRO A 227 18.85 -18.39 -2.16
CA PRO A 227 19.22 -18.33 -0.74
C PRO A 227 18.61 -17.08 -0.07
N GLY A 228 17.75 -17.27 0.94
CA GLY A 228 17.25 -16.18 1.81
C GLY A 228 15.73 -16.10 2.01
N MET A 229 14.99 -17.20 1.86
CA MET A 229 13.52 -17.19 1.86
C MET A 229 12.92 -18.20 2.86
N ASP A 230 13.25 -18.06 4.14
CA ASP A 230 12.68 -18.88 5.24
C ASP A 230 11.30 -18.37 5.72
N LEU A 231 10.42 -17.96 4.81
CA LEU A 231 9.03 -17.53 5.14
C LEU A 231 7.98 -18.04 4.13
N LEU A 232 8.27 -19.15 3.44
CA LEU A 232 7.38 -19.78 2.46
C LEU A 232 6.79 -21.11 2.95
N GLU A 233 6.76 -21.38 4.26
CA GLU A 233 6.15 -22.60 4.79
C GLU A 233 4.64 -22.48 5.06
N ASP A 234 4.06 -21.28 4.99
CA ASP A 234 2.65 -21.04 5.34
C ASP A 234 1.68 -20.91 4.16
N PHE A 235 2.15 -20.93 2.90
CA PHE A 235 1.28 -20.75 1.73
C PHE A 235 1.57 -21.76 0.62
N GLY A 236 0.51 -22.38 0.09
CA GLY A 236 0.56 -23.54 -0.80
C GLY A 236 0.85 -23.21 -2.27
N SER A 237 0.85 -21.93 -2.66
CA SER A 237 1.22 -21.49 -4.01
C SER A 237 1.60 -20.00 -4.11
N VAL A 238 2.25 -19.63 -5.21
CA VAL A 238 2.58 -18.23 -5.57
C VAL A 238 1.32 -17.42 -5.87
N ASP A 239 0.27 -18.05 -6.40
CA ASP A 239 -1.01 -17.38 -6.67
C ASP A 239 -1.75 -17.05 -5.36
N GLU A 240 -1.71 -17.94 -4.35
CA GLU A 240 -2.20 -17.62 -2.99
C GLU A 240 -1.42 -16.48 -2.33
N TRP A 241 -0.13 -16.35 -2.64
CA TRP A 241 0.69 -15.24 -2.17
C TRP A 241 0.33 -13.92 -2.87
N LEU A 242 0.02 -13.96 -4.17
CA LEU A 242 -0.39 -12.78 -4.95
C LEU A 242 -1.80 -12.29 -4.59
N ASP A 243 -2.75 -13.20 -4.36
CA ASP A 243 -4.10 -12.86 -3.87
C ASP A 243 -4.09 -12.35 -2.42
N PHE A 244 -3.02 -12.62 -1.67
CA PHE A 244 -2.78 -12.09 -0.33
C PHE A 244 -2.06 -10.73 -0.30
N CYS A 245 -1.53 -10.22 -1.43
CA CYS A 245 -0.78 -8.95 -1.57
C CYS A 245 -1.61 -7.76 -2.13
#